data_AF-A0A2R7R340-F1
#
_entry.id   AF-A0A2R7R340-F1
#
_cell.length_a   1.000
_cell.length_b   1.000
_cell.length_c   1.000
_cell.angle_alpha   90.00
_cell.angle_beta   90.00
_cell.angle_gamma   90.00
#
_symmetry.space_group_name_H-M   'P 1'
#
loop_
_entity.id
_entity.type
_entity.pdbx_description
1 polymer ?
#
loop_
_entity_poly.entity_id
_entity_poly.type
_entity_poly.pdbx_seq_one_letter_code
_entity_poly.pdbx_strand_id
1 'polypeptide(L)'
;MKTLIGAAALCLALVACATTGRLSSQQRLELYRAHAGPPQDSLQYFGSLNGWTELGDSALAVWTRPSEAYLLELRGPCQGLDYATAIGLTSQMGRVSARFDKVLVRDPTPGPALPCFIGSIRKLDVQALRSSEKELRQAQVQERQDAQDVPAK
;
A
#
# COMPACT_ATOMS: atom_id res chain seq x y z
N MET A 1 -36.88 -49.12 17.52
CA MET A 1 -36.15 -48.80 18.77
C MET A 1 -34.71 -48.49 18.41
N LYS A 2 -34.24 -47.27 18.73
CA LYS A 2 -32.86 -46.88 19.14
C LYS A 2 -31.72 -47.28 18.16
N THR A 3 -30.98 -46.38 17.51
CA THR A 3 -30.45 -45.09 18.00
C THR A 3 -30.03 -44.19 16.82
N LEU A 4 -30.48 -42.93 16.91
CA LEU A 4 -29.84 -41.75 16.34
C LEU A 4 -28.43 -41.60 16.94
N ILE A 5 -27.54 -40.93 16.22
CA ILE A 5 -26.41 -40.07 16.66
C ILE A 5 -25.19 -40.33 15.75
N GLY A 6 -24.98 -39.39 14.84
CA GLY A 6 -23.77 -39.28 14.02
C GLY A 6 -23.78 -38.03 13.14
N ALA A 7 -24.53 -37.00 13.54
CA ALA A 7 -24.60 -35.71 12.88
C ALA A 7 -23.87 -34.69 13.76
N ALA A 8 -22.54 -34.69 13.70
CA ALA A 8 -21.74 -33.60 14.24
C ALA A 8 -20.32 -33.69 13.65
N ALA A 9 -19.75 -32.53 13.34
CA ALA A 9 -18.36 -32.31 12.95
C ALA A 9 -18.01 -32.41 11.46
N LEU A 10 -18.59 -31.51 10.65
CA LEU A 10 -17.85 -30.94 9.52
C LEU A 10 -18.26 -29.47 9.26
N CYS A 11 -18.12 -28.62 10.29
CA CYS A 11 -18.29 -27.17 10.18
C CYS A 11 -17.02 -26.42 10.62
N LEU A 12 -15.82 -26.92 10.26
CA LEU A 12 -14.58 -26.17 10.49
C LEU A 12 -14.08 -25.52 9.20
N ALA A 13 -13.91 -24.21 9.29
CA ALA A 13 -13.00 -23.35 8.52
C ALA A 13 -13.51 -22.70 7.22
N LEU A 14 -14.68 -22.06 7.26
CA LEU A 14 -14.95 -20.90 6.41
C LEU A 14 -15.14 -19.66 7.30
N VAL A 15 -14.12 -19.32 8.09
CA VAL A 15 -13.93 -17.92 8.53
C VAL A 15 -13.26 -17.21 7.35
N ALA A 16 -14.02 -17.01 6.27
CA ALA A 16 -13.66 -16.00 5.29
C ALA A 16 -13.77 -14.66 6.03
N CYS A 17 -12.62 -14.06 6.32
CA CYS A 17 -12.57 -12.74 6.92
C CYS A 17 -13.51 -11.82 6.16
N ALA A 18 -14.56 -11.37 6.85
CA ALA A 18 -15.37 -10.24 6.45
C ALA A 18 -14.52 -8.96 6.54
N THR A 19 -13.54 -8.83 5.66
CA THR A 19 -12.89 -7.56 5.36
C THR A 19 -13.52 -7.07 4.07
N THR A 20 -14.54 -6.26 4.24
CA THR A 20 -15.36 -5.59 3.23
C THR A 20 -14.48 -4.98 2.13
N GLY A 21 -14.29 -5.70 1.02
CA GLY A 21 -13.90 -5.22 -0.32
C GLY A 21 -12.69 -4.29 -0.47
N ARG A 22 -11.86 -4.02 0.55
CA ARG A 22 -10.69 -3.13 0.47
C ARG A 22 -9.44 -3.88 0.93
N LEU A 23 -8.39 -3.82 0.12
CA LEU A 23 -7.08 -4.35 0.51
C LEU A 23 -6.60 -3.66 1.78
N SER A 24 -6.13 -4.47 2.73
CA SER A 24 -5.36 -3.96 3.87
C SER A 24 -4.07 -3.28 3.39
N SER A 25 -3.50 -2.39 4.20
CA SER A 25 -2.25 -1.70 3.88
C SER A 25 -1.10 -2.67 3.59
N GLN A 26 -1.05 -3.81 4.30
CA GLN A 26 -0.06 -4.86 4.08
C GLN A 26 -0.23 -5.55 2.72
N GLN A 27 -1.48 -5.88 2.33
CA GLN A 27 -1.75 -6.46 1.02
C GLN A 27 -1.43 -5.47 -0.11
N ARG A 28 -1.72 -4.18 0.07
CA ARG A 28 -1.35 -3.14 -0.89
C ARG A 28 0.16 -3.00 -1.00
N LEU A 29 0.88 -3.00 0.12
CA LEU A 29 2.35 -2.99 0.08
C LEU A 29 2.89 -4.18 -0.71
N GLU A 30 2.38 -5.38 -0.47
CA GLU A 30 2.82 -6.58 -1.20
C GLU A 30 2.55 -6.50 -2.70
N LEU A 31 1.38 -5.98 -3.11
CA LEU A 31 1.09 -5.69 -4.52
C LEU A 31 2.18 -4.77 -5.12
N TYR A 32 2.53 -3.69 -4.42
CA TYR A 32 3.57 -2.78 -4.90
C TYR A 32 4.96 -3.44 -4.94
N ARG A 33 5.28 -4.31 -3.96
CA ARG A 33 6.55 -5.07 -3.97
C ARG A 33 6.63 -6.01 -5.17
N ALA A 34 5.54 -6.67 -5.54
CA ALA A 34 5.47 -7.58 -6.67
C ALA A 34 5.71 -6.87 -8.02
N HIS A 35 5.39 -5.57 -8.10
CA HIS A 35 5.65 -4.72 -9.27
C HIS A 35 6.88 -3.81 -9.10
N ALA A 36 7.72 -4.06 -8.09
CA ALA A 36 8.93 -3.31 -7.85
C ALA A 36 10.15 -4.05 -8.44
N GLY A 37 11.00 -3.31 -9.13
CA GLY A 37 12.29 -3.78 -9.59
C GLY A 37 13.29 -4.00 -8.44
N PRO A 38 14.56 -4.31 -8.76
CA PRO A 38 15.58 -4.49 -7.75
C PRO A 38 15.81 -3.21 -6.93
N PRO A 39 16.30 -3.32 -5.67
CA PRO A 39 16.75 -2.19 -4.89
C PRO A 39 17.78 -1.34 -5.65
N GLN A 40 17.65 -0.03 -5.55
CA GLN A 40 18.59 0.95 -6.10
C GLN A 40 18.95 2.01 -5.06
N ASP A 41 20.11 2.65 -5.23
CA ASP A 41 20.63 3.59 -4.23
C ASP A 41 19.91 4.94 -4.20
N SER A 42 19.26 5.31 -5.31
CA SER A 42 18.70 6.65 -5.46
C SER A 42 17.65 6.76 -6.55
N LEU A 43 16.85 7.84 -6.53
CA LEU A 43 15.95 8.25 -7.60
C LEU A 43 16.18 9.72 -7.99
N GLN A 44 15.81 10.07 -9.22
CA GLN A 44 15.84 11.45 -9.68
C GLN A 44 14.64 12.22 -9.15
N TYR A 45 14.87 13.41 -8.60
CA TYR A 45 13.85 14.24 -7.96
C TYR A 45 13.98 15.70 -8.38
N PHE A 46 12.89 16.23 -8.94
CA PHE A 46 12.88 17.56 -9.55
C PHE A 46 12.30 18.64 -8.62
N GLY A 47 12.30 18.40 -7.30
CA GLY A 47 11.78 19.32 -6.28
C GLY A 47 10.27 19.21 -6.01
N SER A 48 9.55 18.42 -6.80
CA SER A 48 8.13 18.11 -6.56
C SER A 48 7.77 16.69 -6.99
N LEU A 49 6.68 16.18 -6.44
CA LEU A 49 6.09 14.89 -6.81
C LEU A 49 4.81 15.14 -7.63
N ASN A 50 4.55 14.28 -8.60
CA ASN A 50 3.29 14.23 -9.34
C ASN A 50 2.17 13.58 -8.51
N GLY A 51 2.54 12.81 -7.50
CA GLY A 51 1.61 12.13 -6.60
C GLY A 51 2.36 11.22 -5.64
N TRP A 52 1.65 10.75 -4.63
CA TRP A 52 2.15 9.76 -3.69
C TRP A 52 0.98 8.95 -3.13
N THR A 53 1.27 7.79 -2.56
CA THR A 53 0.28 6.90 -1.94
C THR A 53 0.91 6.22 -0.74
N GLU A 54 0.19 6.21 0.38
CA GLU A 54 0.57 5.49 1.59
C GLU A 54 0.39 3.97 1.41
N LEU A 55 1.38 3.21 1.86
CA LEU A 55 1.37 1.74 1.87
C LEU A 55 1.53 1.23 3.31
N GLY A 56 0.78 1.86 4.22
CA GLY A 56 0.92 1.71 5.67
C GLY A 56 1.77 2.82 6.27
N ASP A 57 2.30 2.55 7.47
CA ASP A 57 3.12 3.48 8.25
C ASP A 57 4.61 3.43 7.88
N SER A 58 5.06 2.42 7.14
CA SER A 58 6.48 2.11 6.91
C SER A 58 6.87 2.08 5.44
N ALA A 59 5.93 2.37 4.53
CA ALA A 59 6.18 2.39 3.11
C ALA A 59 5.23 3.34 2.38
N LEU A 60 5.67 3.84 1.23
CA LEU A 60 4.92 4.72 0.36
C LEU A 60 5.39 4.58 -1.09
N ALA A 61 4.50 4.82 -2.03
CA ALA A 61 4.85 5.01 -3.42
C ALA A 61 4.88 6.50 -3.77
N VAL A 62 5.85 6.92 -4.57
CA VAL A 62 6.01 8.31 -5.02
C VAL A 62 6.14 8.36 -6.53
N TRP A 63 5.51 9.34 -7.17
CA TRP A 63 5.60 9.59 -8.60
C TRP A 63 6.44 10.83 -8.85
N THR A 64 7.58 10.67 -9.51
CA THR A 64 8.43 11.79 -9.93
C THR A 64 7.96 12.36 -11.26
N ARG A 65 7.27 11.54 -12.07
CA ARG A 65 6.61 11.88 -13.35
C ARG A 65 5.32 11.05 -13.52
N PRO A 66 4.41 11.40 -14.44
CA PRO A 66 3.17 10.64 -14.63
C PRO A 66 3.33 9.13 -14.92
N SER A 67 4.45 8.73 -15.52
CA SER A 67 4.79 7.34 -15.85
C SER A 67 6.00 6.81 -15.09
N GLU A 68 6.48 7.53 -14.07
CA GLU A 68 7.69 7.17 -13.34
C GLU A 68 7.42 7.21 -11.83
N ALA A 69 7.49 6.04 -11.20
CA ALA A 69 7.20 5.89 -9.79
C ALA A 69 8.23 4.99 -9.09
N TYR A 70 8.32 5.17 -7.78
CA TYR A 70 9.23 4.47 -6.91
C TYR A 70 8.51 4.02 -5.64
N LEU A 71 8.76 2.79 -5.23
CA LEU A 71 8.44 2.29 -3.90
C LEU A 71 9.56 2.70 -2.96
N LEU A 72 9.20 3.40 -1.89
CA LEU A 72 10.07 3.75 -0.79
C LEU A 72 9.65 2.94 0.43
N GLU A 73 10.56 2.14 0.96
CA GLU A 73 10.36 1.51 2.27
C GLU A 73 11.27 2.18 3.28
N LEU A 74 10.73 2.47 4.45
CA LEU A 74 11.36 3.24 5.50
C LEU A 74 12.06 2.31 6.48
N ARG A 75 13.03 2.83 7.25
CA ARG A 75 13.79 2.03 8.25
C ARG A 75 12.98 1.69 9.51
N GLY A 76 11.70 2.02 9.52
CA GLY A 76 10.75 1.75 10.59
C GLY A 76 9.43 2.47 10.33
N PRO A 77 8.44 2.28 11.22
CA PRO A 77 7.21 3.05 11.19
C PRO A 77 7.47 4.56 11.22
N CYS A 78 6.76 5.28 10.38
CA CYS A 78 6.78 6.72 10.26
C CYS A 78 5.48 7.28 10.82
N GLN A 79 5.58 8.01 11.92
CA GLN A 79 4.42 8.55 12.61
C GLN A 79 3.61 9.47 11.69
N GLY A 80 2.33 9.13 11.54
CA GLY A 80 1.34 9.88 10.77
C GLY A 80 1.41 9.76 9.27
N LEU A 81 2.20 8.83 8.73
CA LEU A 81 2.26 8.59 7.29
C LEU A 81 0.93 8.08 6.71
N ASP A 82 0.23 7.21 7.44
CA ASP A 82 -1.00 6.55 7.03
C ASP A 82 -2.22 7.46 6.93
N TYR A 83 -2.16 8.63 7.57
CA TYR A 83 -3.18 9.69 7.49
C TYR A 83 -2.63 11.03 6.99
N ALA A 84 -1.39 11.06 6.52
CA ALA A 84 -0.77 12.29 6.01
C ALA A 84 -1.54 12.81 4.79
N THR A 85 -1.75 14.13 4.75
CA THR A 85 -2.33 14.80 3.57
C THR A 85 -1.27 15.26 2.59
N ALA A 86 -0.04 15.48 3.08
CA ALA A 86 1.10 15.87 2.27
C ALA A 86 2.39 15.28 2.84
N ILE A 87 3.33 14.99 1.94
CA ILE A 87 4.68 14.56 2.27
C ILE A 87 5.70 15.38 1.47
N GLY A 88 6.92 15.47 1.99
CA GLY A 88 8.09 15.96 1.27
C GLY A 88 9.20 14.92 1.27
N LEU A 89 10.16 15.06 0.35
CA LEU A 89 11.39 14.28 0.34
C LEU A 89 12.57 15.24 0.54
N THR A 90 13.53 14.86 1.37
CA THR A 90 14.85 15.51 1.28
C THR A 90 15.59 14.99 0.06
N SER A 91 16.47 15.83 -0.50
CA SER A 91 17.29 15.45 -1.62
C SER A 91 18.57 16.26 -1.63
N GLN A 92 19.58 15.74 -2.34
CA GLN A 92 20.83 16.45 -2.61
C GLN A 92 21.07 16.44 -4.11
N MET A 93 21.34 17.62 -4.69
CA MET A 93 21.62 17.79 -6.13
C MET A 93 20.57 17.13 -7.04
N GLY A 94 19.29 17.27 -6.70
CA GLY A 94 18.17 16.72 -7.49
C GLY A 94 18.01 15.20 -7.38
N ARG A 95 18.57 14.57 -6.34
CA ARG A 95 18.54 13.12 -6.15
C ARG A 95 18.18 12.78 -4.71
N VAL A 96 17.28 11.82 -4.55
CA VAL A 96 16.91 11.24 -3.25
C VAL A 96 17.68 9.94 -3.09
N SER A 97 18.42 9.77 -2.01
CA SER A 97 19.22 8.59 -1.69
C SER A 97 18.58 7.75 -0.60
N ALA A 98 18.58 6.43 -0.78
CA ALA A 98 18.17 5.46 0.24
C ALA A 98 19.03 5.53 1.51
N ARG A 99 20.24 6.11 1.43
CA ARG A 99 21.20 6.13 2.54
C ARG A 99 21.04 7.33 3.46
N PHE A 100 20.68 8.48 2.90
CA PHE A 100 20.77 9.77 3.59
C PHE A 100 19.45 10.53 3.64
N ASP A 101 18.54 10.26 2.71
CA ASP A 101 17.31 11.02 2.60
C ASP A 101 16.16 10.42 3.39
N LYS A 102 15.16 11.27 3.62
CA LYS A 102 14.04 11.01 4.51
C LYS A 102 12.75 11.54 3.90
N VAL A 103 11.66 10.88 4.29
CA VAL A 103 10.30 11.37 4.09
C VAL A 103 9.97 12.34 5.21
N LEU A 104 9.42 13.49 4.83
CA LEU A 104 8.93 14.52 5.73
C LEU A 104 7.41 14.48 5.71
N VAL A 105 6.79 13.87 6.72
CA VAL A 105 5.34 13.90 6.88
C VAL A 105 4.91 15.29 7.33
N ARG A 106 3.91 15.87 6.65
CA ARG A 106 3.31 17.14 7.04
C ARG A 106 2.09 16.87 7.89
N ASP A 107 2.26 16.93 9.21
CA ASP A 107 1.16 16.86 10.17
C ASP A 107 0.64 18.29 10.46
N PRO A 108 -0.68 18.54 10.43
CA PRO A 108 -1.25 19.82 10.85
C PRO A 108 -1.11 20.11 12.37
N THR A 109 -0.79 19.09 13.16
CA THR A 109 -0.59 19.20 14.61
C THR A 109 0.77 19.82 14.93
N PRO A 110 0.83 20.89 15.75
CA PRO A 110 2.09 21.50 16.15
C PRO A 110 2.98 20.52 16.93
N GLY A 111 4.20 20.28 16.45
CA GLY A 111 5.17 19.43 17.11
C GLY A 111 6.43 19.19 16.28
N PRO A 112 7.50 18.65 16.88
CA PRO A 112 8.70 18.27 16.14
C PRO A 112 8.39 17.07 15.23
N ALA A 113 8.45 17.26 13.91
CA ALA A 113 8.34 16.16 12.96
C ALA A 113 9.58 15.26 13.05
N LEU A 114 9.38 14.00 13.44
CA LEU A 114 10.45 13.01 13.47
C LEU A 114 10.86 12.63 12.03
N PRO A 115 12.16 12.54 11.73
CA PRO A 115 12.61 12.20 10.39
C PRO A 115 12.37 10.71 10.08
N CYS A 116 11.67 10.44 8.99
CA CYS A 116 11.43 9.07 8.54
C CYS A 116 12.46 8.66 7.48
N PHE A 117 13.52 7.97 7.91
CA PHE A 117 14.63 7.60 7.04
C PHE A 117 14.22 6.56 6.00
N ILE A 118 14.63 6.79 4.75
CA ILE A 118 14.46 5.82 3.68
C ILE A 118 15.41 4.64 3.95
N GLY A 119 14.89 3.43 3.78
CA GLY A 119 15.64 2.17 3.88
C GLY A 119 15.93 1.58 2.50
N SER A 120 14.92 1.55 1.63
CA SER A 120 15.06 1.03 0.26
C SER A 120 14.34 1.93 -0.75
N ILE A 121 14.86 1.96 -1.96
CA ILE A 121 14.21 2.57 -3.12
C ILE A 121 14.13 1.51 -4.19
N ARG A 122 12.95 1.31 -4.77
CA ARG A 122 12.74 0.40 -5.90
C ARG A 122 11.90 1.07 -6.95
N LYS A 123 12.32 0.99 -8.22
CA LYS A 123 11.53 1.52 -9.33
C LYS A 123 10.30 0.64 -9.56
N LEU A 124 9.14 1.24 -9.74
CA LEU A 124 7.89 0.53 -10.00
C LEU A 124 7.66 0.35 -11.50
N ASP A 125 7.18 -0.82 -11.89
CA ASP A 125 6.51 -1.01 -13.17
C ASP A 125 5.10 -0.40 -13.08
N VAL A 126 5.00 0.88 -13.44
CA VAL A 126 3.75 1.65 -13.34
C VAL A 126 2.66 1.07 -14.23
N GLN A 127 3.01 0.47 -15.38
CA GLN A 127 2.01 -0.08 -16.28
C GLN A 127 1.43 -1.36 -15.70
N ALA A 128 2.28 -2.30 -15.27
CA ALA A 128 1.85 -3.55 -14.65
C ALA A 128 1.09 -3.31 -13.34
N LEU A 129 1.55 -2.37 -12.50
CA LEU A 129 0.87 -2.01 -11.28
C LEU A 129 -0.55 -1.48 -11.56
N ARG A 130 -0.70 -0.57 -12.53
CA ARG A 130 -2.00 -0.02 -12.90
C ARG A 130 -2.96 -1.07 -13.45
N SER A 131 -2.47 -2.05 -14.21
CA SER A 131 -3.32 -3.16 -14.68
C SER A 131 -3.81 -4.00 -13.52
N SER A 132 -2.93 -4.39 -12.60
CA SER A 132 -3.30 -5.21 -11.45
C SER A 132 -4.27 -4.48 -10.50
N GLU A 133 -4.05 -3.19 -10.25
CA GLU A 133 -5.01 -2.38 -9.49
C GLU A 133 -6.38 -2.27 -10.16
N LYS A 134 -6.42 -2.20 -11.49
CA LYS A 134 -7.68 -2.14 -12.25
C LYS A 134 -8.44 -3.46 -12.15
N GLU A 135 -7.76 -4.58 -12.31
CA GLU A 135 -8.35 -5.92 -12.19
C GLU A 135 -8.93 -6.14 -10.79
N LEU A 136 -8.16 -5.78 -9.74
CA LEU A 136 -8.63 -5.85 -8.35
C LEU A 136 -9.89 -5.00 -8.12
N ARG A 137 -9.93 -3.79 -8.69
CA ARG A 137 -11.10 -2.91 -8.60
C ARG A 137 -12.32 -3.51 -9.30
N GLN A 138 -12.13 -4.12 -10.47
CA GLN A 138 -13.21 -4.75 -11.22
C GLN A 138 -13.77 -5.98 -10.49
N ALA A 139 -12.90 -6.82 -9.95
CA ALA A 139 -13.30 -7.97 -9.13
C ALA A 139 -14.12 -7.53 -7.91
N GLN A 140 -13.68 -6.49 -7.17
CA GLN A 140 -14.43 -5.94 -6.03
C GLN A 140 -15.79 -5.35 -6.42
N VAL A 141 -15.93 -4.79 -7.62
CA VAL A 141 -17.23 -4.29 -8.11
C VAL A 141 -18.17 -5.46 -8.39
N GLN A 142 -17.68 -6.50 -9.06
CA GLN A 142 -18.48 -7.69 -9.38
C GLN A 142 -18.95 -8.38 -8.09
N GLU A 143 -18.06 -8.63 -7.13
CA GLU A 143 -18.40 -9.25 -5.84
C GLU A 143 -19.48 -8.44 -5.09
N ARG A 144 -19.40 -7.11 -5.14
CA ARG A 144 -20.42 -6.24 -4.52
C ARG A 144 -21.77 -6.34 -5.23
N GLN A 145 -21.79 -6.51 -6.55
CA GLN A 145 -23.02 -6.68 -7.32
C GLN A 145 -23.64 -8.04 -7.01
N ASP A 146 -22.84 -9.11 -7.06
CA ASP A 146 -23.29 -10.47 -6.74
C ASP A 146 -23.86 -10.57 -5.32
N ALA A 147 -23.26 -9.87 -4.36
CA ALA A 147 -23.75 -9.80 -2.97
C ALA A 147 -25.06 -9.01 -2.82
N GLN A 148 -25.34 -8.05 -3.70
CA GLN A 148 -26.60 -7.27 -3.72
C GLN A 148 -27.74 -8.04 -4.38
N ASP A 149 -27.43 -8.94 -5.31
CA ASP A 149 -28.40 -9.76 -6.05
C ASP A 149 -28.83 -11.04 -5.30
N VAL A 150 -28.35 -11.27 -4.06
CA VAL A 150 -28.79 -12.40 -3.22
C VAL A 150 -30.18 -12.10 -2.62
N PRO A 151 -31.26 -12.79 -3.02
CA PRO A 151 -32.60 -12.52 -2.50
C PRO A 151 -32.68 -12.88 -1.01
N ALA A 152 -33.23 -11.96 -0.21
CA ALA A 152 -33.50 -12.19 1.20
C ALA A 152 -34.48 -13.36 1.35
N LYS A 153 -34.06 -14.42 2.05
CA LYS A 153 -34.90 -15.57 2.39
C LYS A 153 -35.64 -15.35 3.71
#